data_AF-A0A2L2XBG7-F1
#
_entry.id   AF-A0A2L2XBG7-F1
#
_cell.length_a   1.000
_cell.length_b   1.000
_cell.length_c   1.000
_cell.angle_alpha   90.00
_cell.angle_beta   90.00
_cell.angle_gamma   90.00
#
_symmetry.space_group_name_H-M   'P 1'
#
loop_
_entity.id
_entity.type
_entity.pdbx_description
1 polymer ?
#
loop_
_entity_poly.entity_id
_entity_poly.type
_entity_poly.pdbx_seq_one_letter_code
_entity_poly.pdbx_strand_id
1 'polypeptide(L)'
;MKVGRNQPCPCGSGKKYKHCCANNAITLSGLKPRFIELLSRDHGTPVLDETFIDKNPYKELSAARLIYSAFVMPGIEELAHREAGKFINNRGADEAEQIKQASPEILIKMMEQGVDSINNILFEQHLLLYSEAVMPEIISKLRNNESDFFAETAIKVLRKSKINYSKQILEIIGQIQDPYTLSLVNLLLGFIGPRETIQTVWQHYHAFKAAYPLETFEQGPLFGLYRFQERFYSIIR
;
A
#
# COMPACT_ATOMS: atom_id res chain seq x y z
N MET A 1 -12.71 37.47 10.37
CA MET A 1 -13.45 36.81 11.49
C MET A 1 -12.78 35.48 11.82
N LYS A 2 -12.45 35.21 13.09
CA LYS A 2 -11.93 33.90 13.53
C LYS A 2 -13.08 33.06 14.08
N VAL A 3 -13.34 31.88 13.50
CA VAL A 3 -14.37 30.95 13.98
C VAL A 3 -13.93 30.31 15.30
N GLY A 4 -14.78 30.35 16.32
CA GLY A 4 -14.48 29.73 17.62
C GLY A 4 -14.43 28.20 17.55
N ARG A 5 -13.45 27.55 18.21
CA ARG A 5 -13.22 26.09 18.16
C ARG A 5 -14.45 25.21 18.45
N ASN A 6 -15.39 25.68 19.28
CA ASN A 6 -16.59 24.92 19.64
C ASN A 6 -17.83 25.26 18.79
N GLN A 7 -17.73 26.22 17.86
CA GLN A 7 -18.83 26.63 16.97
C GLN A 7 -19.09 25.57 15.88
N PRO A 8 -20.28 25.52 15.27
CA PRO A 8 -20.53 24.70 14.08
C PRO A 8 -19.52 25.01 12.97
N CYS A 9 -19.04 23.97 12.28
CA CYS A 9 -18.04 24.12 11.24
C CYS A 9 -18.64 24.84 10.02
N PRO A 10 -17.99 25.87 9.46
CA PRO A 10 -18.52 26.63 8.32
C PRO A 10 -18.60 25.82 7.01
N CYS A 11 -18.03 24.61 6.96
CA CYS A 11 -18.08 23.74 5.78
C CYS A 11 -19.42 22.97 5.62
N GLY A 12 -20.41 23.21 6.50
CA GLY A 12 -21.73 22.57 6.41
C GLY A 12 -21.80 21.12 6.93
N SER A 13 -20.74 20.61 7.57
CA SER A 13 -20.69 19.21 8.04
C SER A 13 -21.56 18.89 9.28
N GLY A 14 -22.13 19.90 9.93
CA GLY A 14 -22.86 19.74 11.20
C GLY A 14 -21.98 19.47 12.44
N LYS A 15 -20.66 19.27 12.29
CA LYS A 15 -19.72 19.01 13.40
C LYS A 15 -19.19 20.32 14.01
N LYS A 16 -18.70 20.28 15.27
CA LYS A 16 -17.96 21.42 15.87
C LYS A 16 -16.65 21.66 15.12
N TYR A 17 -16.23 22.93 14.98
CA TYR A 17 -15.05 23.33 14.21
C TYR A 17 -13.77 22.57 14.62
N LYS A 18 -13.54 22.35 15.93
CA LYS A 18 -12.42 21.55 16.46
C LYS A 18 -12.40 20.07 16.07
N HIS A 19 -13.54 19.51 15.68
CA HIS A 19 -13.69 18.11 15.24
C HIS A 19 -13.94 18.01 13.73
N CYS A 20 -13.68 19.09 13.00
CA CYS A 20 -13.82 19.18 11.56
C CYS A 20 -12.66 20.03 11.00
N CYS A 21 -12.93 21.20 10.41
CA CYS A 21 -11.93 21.99 9.71
C CYS A 21 -10.79 22.59 10.57
N ALA A 22 -10.89 22.62 11.90
CA ALA A 22 -9.75 23.09 12.70
C ALA A 22 -8.62 22.05 12.83
N ASN A 23 -8.95 20.76 12.64
CA ASN A 23 -7.97 19.68 12.55
C ASN A 23 -7.78 19.23 11.09
N ASN A 24 -8.77 19.46 10.21
CA ASN A 24 -8.56 19.46 8.76
C ASN A 24 -8.03 20.84 8.32
N ALA A 25 -6.92 21.28 8.90
CA ALA A 25 -5.96 21.94 8.03
C ALA A 25 -5.73 20.90 6.95
N ILE A 26 -6.20 21.17 5.73
CA ILE A 26 -6.00 20.36 4.55
C ILE A 26 -4.50 20.08 4.55
N THR A 27 -4.13 18.93 5.10
CA THR A 27 -2.76 18.48 5.05
C THR A 27 -2.77 17.90 3.67
N LEU A 28 -2.23 18.66 2.72
CA LEU A 28 -1.87 18.17 1.41
C LEU A 28 -1.41 16.71 1.61
N SER A 29 -2.09 15.80 0.92
CA SER A 29 -1.94 14.33 0.85
C SER A 29 -0.49 13.87 0.89
N GLY A 30 0.10 13.92 2.09
CA GLY A 30 1.55 13.95 2.21
C GLY A 30 2.04 13.46 3.57
N LEU A 31 3.29 13.02 3.59
CA LEU A 31 4.00 12.60 4.79
C LEU A 31 4.03 13.74 5.83
N LYS A 32 3.75 13.42 7.08
CA LYS A 32 3.84 14.39 8.19
C LYS A 32 5.29 14.90 8.30
N PRO A 33 5.53 16.18 8.59
CA PRO A 33 6.89 16.69 8.83
C PRO A 33 7.66 15.88 9.88
N ARG A 34 6.96 15.43 10.93
CA ARG A 34 7.52 14.54 11.96
C ARG A 34 8.00 13.21 11.39
N PHE A 35 7.30 12.64 10.41
CA PHE A 35 7.76 11.40 9.75
C PHE A 35 9.09 11.64 9.03
N ILE A 36 9.19 12.72 8.26
CA ILE A 36 10.41 13.11 7.55
C ILE A 36 11.58 13.33 8.53
N GLU A 37 11.33 14.03 9.65
CA GLU A 37 12.33 14.21 10.72
C GLU A 37 12.81 12.87 11.29
N LEU A 38 11.90 11.90 11.45
CA LEU A 38 12.19 10.59 12.02
C LEU A 38 12.98 9.67 11.06
N LEU A 39 12.95 9.92 9.75
CA LEU A 39 13.78 9.17 8.78
C LEU A 39 15.27 9.48 8.90
N SER A 40 15.60 10.67 9.42
CA SER A 40 16.98 11.08 9.66
C SER A 40 17.52 10.59 11.01
N ARG A 41 16.68 9.97 11.85
CA ARG A 41 17.12 9.46 13.16
C ARG A 41 17.76 8.10 13.00
N ASP A 42 18.83 7.86 13.75
CA ASP A 42 19.42 6.54 13.83
C ASP A 42 18.57 5.61 14.72
N HIS A 43 17.86 4.67 14.10
CA HIS A 43 17.17 3.57 14.78
C HIS A 43 18.07 2.32 14.94
N GLY A 44 19.38 2.48 14.75
CA GLY A 44 20.37 1.41 14.87
C GLY A 44 20.43 0.48 13.66
N THR A 45 21.21 -0.59 13.82
CA THR A 45 21.30 -1.66 12.82
C THR A 45 20.10 -2.61 12.97
N PRO A 46 19.46 -3.02 11.85
CA PRO A 46 18.34 -3.96 11.86
C PRO A 46 18.71 -5.27 12.56
N VAL A 47 17.96 -5.59 13.61
CA VAL A 47 18.04 -6.88 14.30
C VAL A 47 16.73 -7.60 14.02
N LEU A 48 16.78 -8.62 13.16
CA LEU A 48 15.61 -9.40 12.70
C LEU A 48 15.68 -10.84 13.23
N ASP A 49 15.83 -10.98 14.54
CA ASP A 49 15.81 -12.28 15.23
C ASP A 49 14.40 -12.65 15.73
N GLU A 50 14.25 -13.82 16.36
CA GLU A 50 12.97 -14.23 16.96
C GLU A 50 12.49 -13.20 18.00
N THR A 51 13.41 -12.60 18.77
CA THR A 51 13.11 -11.54 19.76
C THR A 51 12.42 -10.32 19.13
N PHE A 52 12.86 -9.89 17.94
CA PHE A 52 12.26 -8.77 17.23
C PHE A 52 10.79 -9.07 16.87
N ILE A 53 10.52 -10.27 16.38
CA ILE A 53 9.16 -10.71 16.00
C ILE A 53 8.25 -10.73 17.23
N ASP A 54 8.72 -11.34 18.32
CA ASP A 54 7.96 -11.44 19.58
C ASP A 54 7.60 -10.07 20.16
N LYS A 55 8.52 -9.09 20.05
CA LYS A 55 8.32 -7.73 20.56
C LYS A 55 7.49 -6.84 19.64
N ASN A 56 7.29 -7.24 18.39
CA ASN A 56 6.63 -6.41 17.39
C ASN A 56 5.55 -7.20 16.64
N PRO A 57 4.55 -7.77 17.33
CA PRO A 57 3.51 -8.57 16.69
C PRO A 57 2.75 -7.73 15.66
N TYR A 58 2.37 -8.38 14.56
CA TYR A 58 1.54 -7.75 13.55
C TYR A 58 0.09 -7.62 14.03
N LYS A 59 -0.65 -6.70 13.42
CA LYS A 59 -2.08 -6.51 13.64
C LYS A 59 -2.87 -7.41 12.69
N GLU A 60 -3.73 -8.27 13.22
CA GLU A 60 -4.58 -9.17 12.42
C GLU A 60 -5.52 -8.40 11.47
N LEU A 61 -5.91 -7.17 11.82
CA LEU A 61 -6.73 -6.30 10.98
C LEU A 61 -5.91 -5.11 10.49
N SER A 62 -5.34 -5.24 9.30
CA SER A 62 -4.71 -4.13 8.55
C SER A 62 -4.75 -4.46 7.05
N ALA A 63 -4.74 -3.42 6.20
CA ALA A 63 -4.66 -3.63 4.76
C ALA A 63 -3.36 -4.34 4.36
N ALA A 64 -2.23 -3.98 4.99
CA ALA A 64 -0.96 -4.67 4.80
C ALA A 64 -1.04 -6.18 5.10
N ARG A 65 -1.77 -6.59 6.14
CA ARG A 65 -2.01 -8.02 6.46
C ARG A 65 -2.82 -8.73 5.37
N LEU A 66 -3.84 -8.07 4.80
CA LEU A 66 -4.63 -8.61 3.70
C LEU A 66 -3.77 -8.83 2.45
N ILE A 67 -3.01 -7.80 2.05
CA ILE A 67 -2.12 -7.91 0.89
C ILE A 67 -0.99 -8.92 1.13
N TYR A 68 -0.40 -8.93 2.32
CA TYR A 68 0.57 -9.95 2.71
C TYR A 68 0.01 -11.36 2.53
N SER A 69 -1.22 -11.60 3.00
CA SER A 69 -1.91 -12.89 2.84
C SER A 69 -2.05 -13.27 1.36
N ALA A 70 -2.49 -12.33 0.52
CA ALA A 70 -2.59 -12.55 -0.91
C ALA A 70 -1.23 -12.90 -1.55
N PHE A 71 -0.12 -12.38 -1.01
CA PHE A 71 1.22 -12.68 -1.52
C PHE A 71 1.75 -14.04 -1.08
N VAL A 72 1.39 -14.53 0.11
CA VAL A 72 1.90 -15.80 0.67
C VAL A 72 0.94 -16.98 0.50
N MET A 73 -0.34 -16.74 0.17
CA MET A 73 -1.36 -17.76 -0.04
C MET A 73 -1.91 -17.70 -1.48
N PRO A 74 -1.24 -18.32 -2.46
CA PRO A 74 -1.75 -18.38 -3.83
C PRO A 74 -3.17 -18.95 -3.89
N GLY A 75 -4.06 -18.35 -4.66
CA GLY A 75 -5.44 -18.82 -4.82
C GLY A 75 -6.44 -18.27 -3.81
N ILE A 76 -6.00 -17.54 -2.77
CA ILE A 76 -6.91 -17.05 -1.72
C ILE A 76 -7.91 -16.02 -2.26
N GLU A 77 -7.49 -15.17 -3.19
CA GLU A 77 -8.35 -14.15 -3.80
C GLU A 77 -9.38 -14.80 -4.72
N GLU A 78 -8.99 -15.79 -5.51
CA GLU A 78 -9.87 -16.57 -6.38
C GLU A 78 -10.91 -17.35 -5.57
N LEU A 79 -10.51 -17.92 -4.43
CA LEU A 79 -11.42 -18.59 -3.51
C LEU A 79 -12.42 -17.60 -2.92
N ALA A 80 -11.94 -16.45 -2.41
CA ALA A 80 -12.80 -15.41 -1.86
C ALA A 80 -13.79 -14.88 -2.92
N HIS A 81 -13.32 -14.63 -4.14
CA HIS A 81 -14.15 -14.20 -5.27
C HIS A 81 -15.20 -15.25 -5.63
N ARG A 82 -14.84 -16.54 -5.67
CA ARG A 82 -15.80 -17.64 -5.92
C ARG A 82 -16.91 -17.70 -4.88
N GLU A 83 -16.58 -17.55 -3.61
CA GLU A 83 -17.57 -17.57 -2.53
C GLU A 83 -18.45 -16.32 -2.56
N ALA A 84 -17.88 -15.13 -2.77
CA ALA A 84 -18.64 -13.90 -2.92
C ALA A 84 -19.57 -13.92 -4.14
N GLY A 85 -19.12 -14.52 -5.25
CA GLY A 85 -19.88 -14.63 -6.49
C GLY A 85 -21.19 -15.41 -6.35
N LYS A 86 -21.33 -16.30 -5.36
CA LYS A 86 -22.58 -17.02 -5.07
C LYS A 86 -23.72 -16.09 -4.65
N PHE A 87 -23.39 -14.88 -4.19
CA PHE A 87 -24.35 -13.91 -3.66
C PHE A 87 -24.49 -12.67 -4.56
N ILE A 88 -23.74 -12.60 -5.67
CA ILE A 88 -23.69 -11.41 -6.54
C ILE A 88 -24.13 -11.79 -7.94
N ASN A 89 -25.30 -11.30 -8.37
CA ASN A 89 -25.82 -11.52 -9.72
C ASN A 89 -25.58 -10.30 -10.61
N ASN A 90 -24.98 -10.51 -11.79
CA ASN A 90 -24.82 -9.51 -12.88
C ASN A 90 -24.10 -8.19 -12.53
N ARG A 91 -23.50 -8.05 -11.35
CA ARG A 91 -22.71 -6.85 -11.00
C ARG A 91 -21.41 -6.82 -11.80
N GLY A 92 -21.08 -5.66 -12.38
CA GLY A 92 -19.80 -5.44 -13.05
C GLY A 92 -19.66 -6.13 -14.41
N ALA A 93 -20.73 -6.67 -15.00
CA ALA A 93 -20.66 -7.37 -16.29
C ALA A 93 -20.20 -6.45 -17.44
N ASP A 94 -20.74 -5.23 -17.52
CA ASP A 94 -20.35 -4.25 -18.54
C ASP A 94 -18.90 -3.79 -18.35
N GLU A 95 -18.49 -3.53 -17.12
CA GLU A 95 -17.10 -3.17 -16.78
C GLU A 95 -16.14 -4.33 -17.10
N ALA A 96 -16.54 -5.58 -16.86
CA ALA A 96 -15.74 -6.75 -17.23
C ALA A 96 -15.50 -6.83 -18.74
N GLU A 97 -16.49 -6.46 -19.56
CA GLU A 97 -16.31 -6.41 -21.01
C GLU A 97 -15.41 -5.25 -21.44
N GLN A 98 -15.52 -4.10 -20.78
CA GLN A 98 -14.59 -2.97 -20.99
C GLN A 98 -13.15 -3.36 -20.66
N ILE A 99 -12.91 -4.08 -19.55
CA ILE A 99 -11.57 -4.55 -19.16
C ILE A 99 -10.98 -5.47 -20.24
N LYS A 100 -11.77 -6.42 -20.77
CA LYS A 100 -11.30 -7.37 -21.79
C LYS A 100 -10.88 -6.70 -23.09
N GLN A 101 -11.51 -5.58 -23.42
CA GLN A 101 -11.27 -4.83 -24.65
C GLN A 101 -10.31 -3.65 -24.45
N ALA A 102 -9.87 -3.38 -23.22
CA ALA A 102 -9.07 -2.22 -22.88
C ALA A 102 -7.64 -2.32 -23.45
N SER A 103 -7.17 -1.21 -24.02
CA SER A 103 -5.76 -1.02 -24.34
C SER A 103 -4.94 -0.74 -23.05
N PRO A 104 -3.60 -0.83 -23.08
CA PRO A 104 -2.76 -0.47 -21.94
C PRO A 104 -3.07 0.91 -21.35
N GLU A 105 -3.29 1.92 -22.19
CA GLU A 105 -3.59 3.29 -21.76
C GLU A 105 -4.97 3.39 -21.09
N ILE A 106 -5.94 2.60 -21.56
CA ILE A 106 -7.27 2.51 -20.94
C ILE A 106 -7.15 1.80 -19.60
N LEU A 107 -6.41 0.70 -19.50
CA LEU A 107 -6.18 -0.02 -18.25
C LEU A 107 -5.55 0.90 -17.18
N ILE A 108 -4.57 1.73 -17.54
CA ILE A 108 -4.00 2.69 -16.60
C ILE A 108 -5.07 3.70 -16.12
N LYS A 109 -5.89 4.25 -17.02
CA LYS A 109 -6.97 5.18 -16.64
C LYS A 109 -8.00 4.51 -15.73
N MET A 110 -8.38 3.28 -16.03
CA MET A 110 -9.28 2.49 -15.17
C MET A 110 -8.66 2.26 -13.78
N MET A 111 -7.35 2.06 -13.72
CA MET A 111 -6.63 1.89 -12.45
C MET A 111 -6.68 3.17 -11.59
N GLU A 112 -6.57 4.34 -12.22
CA GLU A 112 -6.68 5.64 -11.53
C GLU A 112 -8.11 5.93 -11.05
N GLN A 113 -9.11 5.52 -11.83
CA GLN A 113 -10.53 5.72 -11.52
C GLN A 113 -11.08 4.71 -10.50
N GLY A 114 -10.45 3.54 -10.41
CA GLY A 114 -10.97 2.39 -9.69
C GLY A 114 -11.89 1.55 -10.55
N VAL A 115 -11.88 0.24 -10.31
CA VAL A 115 -12.83 -0.72 -10.89
C VAL A 115 -13.69 -1.31 -9.79
N ASP A 116 -14.81 -1.93 -10.14
CA ASP A 116 -15.60 -2.67 -9.18
C ASP A 116 -14.77 -3.83 -8.60
N SER A 117 -14.82 -3.95 -7.27
CA SER A 117 -14.17 -5.02 -6.51
C SER A 117 -14.36 -6.44 -7.08
N ILE A 118 -15.51 -6.72 -7.71
CA ILE A 118 -15.77 -8.03 -8.33
C ILE A 118 -14.85 -8.30 -9.52
N ASN A 119 -14.41 -7.25 -10.21
CA ASN A 119 -13.57 -7.32 -11.39
C ASN A 119 -12.08 -7.19 -11.08
N ASN A 120 -11.67 -7.02 -9.81
CA ASN A 120 -10.27 -6.88 -9.42
C ASN A 120 -9.36 -7.97 -10.00
N ILE A 121 -9.77 -9.25 -9.90
CA ILE A 121 -8.96 -10.37 -10.41
C ILE A 121 -8.83 -10.30 -11.93
N LEU A 122 -9.94 -10.04 -12.63
CA LEU A 122 -9.95 -9.90 -14.09
C LEU A 122 -9.07 -8.73 -14.54
N PHE A 123 -9.15 -7.61 -13.83
CA PHE A 123 -8.39 -6.39 -14.09
C PHE A 123 -6.89 -6.61 -13.89
N GLU A 124 -6.49 -7.20 -12.76
CA GLU A 124 -5.10 -7.56 -12.48
C GLU A 124 -4.54 -8.52 -13.54
N GLN A 125 -5.32 -9.51 -13.99
CA GLN A 125 -4.94 -10.42 -15.07
C GLN A 125 -4.67 -9.68 -16.38
N HIS A 126 -5.51 -8.70 -16.75
CA HIS A 126 -5.33 -7.93 -17.98
C HIS A 126 -4.13 -6.97 -17.89
N LEU A 127 -3.88 -6.36 -16.73
CA LEU A 127 -2.65 -5.58 -16.51
C LEU A 127 -1.39 -6.44 -16.70
N LEU A 128 -1.42 -7.69 -16.25
CA LEU A 128 -0.29 -8.61 -16.39
C LEU A 128 -0.03 -9.04 -17.85
N LEU A 129 -1.07 -9.14 -18.69
CA LEU A 129 -0.91 -9.42 -20.13
C LEU A 129 -0.10 -8.33 -20.84
N TYR A 130 -0.17 -7.08 -20.35
CA TYR A 130 0.54 -5.93 -20.91
C TYR A 130 1.66 -5.42 -20.00
N SER A 131 2.24 -6.29 -19.16
CA SER A 131 3.20 -5.90 -18.12
C SER A 131 4.36 -5.01 -18.61
N GLU A 132 4.97 -5.32 -19.75
CA GLU A 132 6.05 -4.49 -20.31
C GLU A 132 5.61 -3.05 -20.62
N ALA A 133 4.37 -2.86 -21.07
CA ALA A 133 3.82 -1.56 -21.41
C ALA A 133 3.33 -0.77 -20.17
N VAL A 134 2.65 -1.44 -19.24
CA VAL A 134 1.96 -0.75 -18.12
C VAL A 134 2.85 -0.53 -16.89
N MET A 135 3.80 -1.42 -16.61
CA MET A 135 4.56 -1.39 -15.34
C MET A 135 5.40 -0.11 -15.15
N PRO A 136 6.09 0.43 -16.16
CA PRO A 136 6.82 1.69 -16.01
C PRO A 136 5.92 2.86 -15.58
N GLU A 137 4.72 2.93 -16.15
CA GLU A 137 3.75 3.98 -15.83
C GLU A 137 3.14 3.77 -14.44
N ILE A 138 2.79 2.53 -14.08
CA ILE A 138 2.31 2.17 -12.75
C ILE A 138 3.32 2.60 -11.68
N ILE A 139 4.61 2.24 -11.86
CA ILE A 139 5.69 2.62 -10.94
C ILE A 139 5.79 4.15 -10.85
N SER A 140 5.80 4.85 -11.99
CA SER A 140 5.89 6.31 -12.00
C SER A 140 4.76 6.98 -11.21
N LYS A 141 3.52 6.48 -11.36
CA LYS A 141 2.33 7.05 -10.71
C LYS A 141 2.27 6.81 -9.19
N LEU A 142 2.99 5.82 -8.65
CA LEU A 142 3.09 5.62 -7.19
C LEU A 142 3.63 6.85 -6.42
N ARG A 143 4.39 7.74 -7.08
CA ARG A 143 4.96 8.95 -6.45
C ARG A 143 3.89 9.91 -5.92
N ASN A 144 2.82 10.08 -6.69
CA ASN A 144 1.76 11.06 -6.45
C ASN A 144 0.38 10.40 -6.47
N ASN A 145 0.30 9.18 -5.96
CA ASN A 145 -0.94 8.43 -5.88
C ASN A 145 -1.74 8.83 -4.64
N GLU A 146 -3.04 9.07 -4.82
CA GLU A 146 -4.00 9.30 -3.72
C GLU A 146 -5.10 8.21 -3.67
N SER A 147 -5.03 7.20 -4.56
CA SER A 147 -6.01 6.12 -4.66
C SER A 147 -5.50 4.86 -3.98
N ASP A 148 -6.15 4.44 -2.89
CA ASP A 148 -5.85 3.19 -2.20
C ASP A 148 -5.94 1.99 -3.16
N PHE A 149 -6.95 2.01 -4.03
CA PHE A 149 -7.14 0.99 -5.06
C PHE A 149 -5.96 0.91 -6.02
N PHE A 150 -5.45 2.05 -6.48
CA PHE A 150 -4.26 2.10 -7.34
C PHE A 150 -3.04 1.53 -6.61
N ALA A 151 -2.78 1.95 -5.37
CA ALA A 151 -1.64 1.47 -4.59
C ALA A 151 -1.67 -0.05 -4.39
N GLU A 152 -2.82 -0.60 -3.97
CA GLU A 152 -3.00 -2.03 -3.75
C GLU A 152 -2.84 -2.83 -5.05
N THR A 153 -3.50 -2.39 -6.12
CA THR A 153 -3.43 -3.05 -7.43
C THR A 153 -1.99 -3.01 -7.96
N ALA A 154 -1.31 -1.87 -7.86
CA ALA A 154 0.07 -1.70 -8.29
C ALA A 154 1.00 -2.71 -7.62
N ILE A 155 0.97 -2.80 -6.28
CA ILE A 155 1.87 -3.72 -5.58
C ILE A 155 1.54 -5.19 -5.87
N LYS A 156 0.25 -5.53 -6.05
CA LYS A 156 -0.18 -6.88 -6.44
C LYS A 156 0.32 -7.24 -7.83
N VAL A 157 0.12 -6.39 -8.84
CA VAL A 157 0.55 -6.71 -10.20
C VAL A 157 2.07 -6.72 -10.32
N LEU A 158 2.79 -5.83 -9.62
CA LEU A 158 4.25 -5.87 -9.53
C LEU A 158 4.72 -7.20 -8.95
N ARG A 159 4.10 -7.68 -7.87
CA ARG A 159 4.42 -8.97 -7.25
C ARG A 159 4.08 -10.17 -8.13
N LYS A 160 2.92 -10.15 -8.78
CA LYS A 160 2.39 -11.23 -9.62
C LYS A 160 3.12 -11.34 -10.97
N SER A 161 3.70 -10.25 -11.47
CA SER A 161 4.50 -10.23 -12.71
C SER A 161 5.74 -11.15 -12.67
N LYS A 162 6.24 -11.46 -11.47
CA LYS A 162 7.51 -12.17 -11.23
C LYS A 162 8.76 -11.48 -11.79
N ILE A 163 8.64 -10.27 -12.32
CA ILE A 163 9.76 -9.41 -12.70
C ILE A 163 10.23 -8.64 -11.45
N ASN A 164 11.54 -8.58 -11.22
CA ASN A 164 12.07 -7.87 -10.07
C ASN A 164 12.20 -6.36 -10.36
N TYR A 165 11.20 -5.59 -9.91
CA TYR A 165 11.17 -4.12 -10.02
C TYR A 165 11.79 -3.39 -8.81
N SER A 166 12.52 -4.09 -7.93
CA SER A 166 13.05 -3.48 -6.69
C SER A 166 13.91 -2.25 -6.96
N LYS A 167 14.75 -2.27 -8.00
CA LYS A 167 15.60 -1.13 -8.37
C LYS A 167 14.75 0.10 -8.71
N GLN A 168 13.77 -0.05 -9.60
CA GLN A 168 12.89 1.04 -10.03
C GLN A 168 12.05 1.58 -8.86
N ILE A 169 11.61 0.72 -7.95
CA ILE A 169 10.89 1.12 -6.74
C ILE A 169 11.80 1.92 -5.79
N LEU A 170 13.05 1.49 -5.60
CA LEU A 170 14.01 2.18 -4.74
C LEU A 170 14.41 3.55 -5.31
N GLU A 171 14.43 3.72 -6.63
CA GLU A 171 14.67 5.02 -7.28
C GLU A 171 13.57 6.05 -6.97
N ILE A 172 12.34 5.60 -6.71
CA ILE A 172 11.20 6.49 -6.47
C ILE A 172 10.76 6.55 -5.01
N ILE A 173 11.22 5.66 -4.13
CA ILE A 173 10.67 5.49 -2.78
C ILE A 173 10.68 6.79 -1.96
N GLY A 174 11.74 7.60 -2.07
CA GLY A 174 11.85 8.88 -1.39
C GLY A 174 10.97 10.00 -1.95
N GLN A 175 10.29 9.75 -3.08
CA GLN A 175 9.38 10.68 -3.74
C GLN A 175 7.90 10.34 -3.48
N ILE A 176 7.60 9.21 -2.83
CA ILE A 176 6.23 8.79 -2.51
C ILE A 176 5.73 9.62 -1.32
N GLN A 177 4.68 10.42 -1.56
CA GLN A 177 4.15 11.34 -0.55
C GLN A 177 3.01 10.74 0.27
N ASP A 178 2.26 9.81 -0.30
CA ASP A 178 1.14 9.18 0.40
C ASP A 178 1.64 8.10 1.39
N PRO A 179 1.34 8.22 2.70
CA PRO A 179 1.82 7.28 3.71
C PRO A 179 1.28 5.86 3.52
N TYR A 180 0.07 5.71 2.98
CA TYR A 180 -0.52 4.39 2.71
C TYR A 180 0.23 3.67 1.59
N THR A 181 0.45 4.36 0.48
CA THR A 181 1.23 3.89 -0.67
C THR A 181 2.66 3.56 -0.25
N LEU A 182 3.33 4.42 0.53
CA LEU A 182 4.68 4.15 1.02
C LEU A 182 4.73 2.92 1.95
N SER A 183 3.73 2.73 2.81
CA SER A 183 3.59 1.53 3.64
C SER A 183 3.52 0.26 2.78
N LEU A 184 2.64 0.24 1.78
CA LEU A 184 2.46 -0.88 0.85
C LEU A 184 3.70 -1.16 -0.01
N VAL A 185 4.41 -0.11 -0.44
CA VAL A 185 5.69 -0.25 -1.16
C VAL A 185 6.77 -0.90 -0.28
N ASN A 186 6.84 -0.55 1.02
CA ASN A 186 7.76 -1.21 1.94
C ASN A 186 7.42 -2.70 2.15
N LEU A 187 6.13 -3.06 2.17
CA LEU A 187 5.69 -4.46 2.16
C LEU A 187 6.21 -5.18 0.91
N LEU A 188 5.99 -4.62 -0.28
CA LEU A 188 6.46 -5.18 -1.54
C LEU A 188 7.99 -5.38 -1.53
N LEU A 189 8.75 -4.41 -1.04
CA LEU A 189 10.21 -4.50 -0.94
C LEU A 189 10.69 -5.67 -0.08
N GLY A 190 9.94 -6.08 0.95
CA GLY A 190 10.28 -7.30 1.69
C GLY A 190 10.26 -8.57 0.82
N PHE A 191 9.42 -8.60 -0.23
CA PHE A 191 9.35 -9.72 -1.16
C PHE A 191 10.38 -9.64 -2.29
N ILE A 192 10.63 -8.46 -2.84
CA ILE A 192 11.43 -8.30 -4.08
C ILE A 192 12.78 -7.62 -3.88
N GLY A 193 12.94 -6.87 -2.79
CA GLY A 193 14.13 -6.07 -2.50
C GLY A 193 15.36 -6.93 -2.16
N PRO A 194 16.58 -6.43 -2.46
CA PRO A 194 17.83 -7.06 -2.03
C PRO A 194 18.13 -6.76 -0.55
N ARG A 195 19.19 -7.36 0.00
CA ARG A 195 19.51 -7.29 1.44
C ARG A 195 19.82 -5.88 1.93
N GLU A 196 20.39 -5.05 1.06
CA GLU A 196 20.76 -3.66 1.34
C GLU A 196 19.53 -2.78 1.63
N THR A 197 18.35 -3.20 1.17
CA THR A 197 17.08 -2.49 1.39
C THR A 197 16.55 -2.64 2.82
N ILE A 198 17.05 -3.59 3.60
CA ILE A 198 16.57 -3.84 4.98
C ILE A 198 16.69 -2.58 5.84
N GLN A 199 17.81 -1.84 5.72
CA GLN A 199 17.99 -0.59 6.47
C GLN A 199 16.88 0.41 6.15
N THR A 200 16.56 0.61 4.87
CA THR A 200 15.51 1.54 4.45
C THR A 200 14.15 1.15 5.02
N VAL A 201 13.78 -0.13 4.95
CA VAL A 201 12.50 -0.61 5.48
C VAL A 201 12.44 -0.52 7.01
N TRP A 202 13.56 -0.77 7.70
CA TRP A 202 13.71 -0.59 9.14
C TRP A 202 13.47 0.85 9.57
N GLN A 203 14.07 1.81 8.85
CA GLN A 203 13.89 3.23 9.11
C GLN A 203 12.42 3.65 8.93
N HIS A 204 11.78 3.20 7.84
CA HIS A 204 10.35 3.45 7.61
C HIS A 204 9.47 2.84 8.70
N TYR A 205 9.73 1.61 9.15
CA TYR A 205 8.98 0.97 10.23
C TYR A 205 8.95 1.84 11.50
N HIS A 206 10.13 2.25 11.98
CA HIS A 206 10.24 3.05 13.20
C HIS A 206 9.63 4.45 13.03
N ALA A 207 9.85 5.09 11.87
CA ALA A 207 9.26 6.39 11.57
C ALA A 207 7.72 6.34 11.52
N PHE A 208 7.13 5.33 10.88
CA PHE A 208 5.68 5.16 10.83
C PHE A 208 5.09 4.91 12.21
N LYS A 209 5.69 3.98 12.97
CA LYS A 209 5.25 3.63 14.33
C LYS A 209 5.20 4.85 15.26
N ALA A 210 6.16 5.77 15.11
CA ALA A 210 6.23 6.98 15.92
C ALA A 210 5.39 8.16 15.38
N ALA A 211 5.28 8.35 14.06
CA ALA A 211 4.56 9.48 13.46
C ALA A 211 3.05 9.26 13.28
N TYR A 212 2.63 7.99 13.15
CA TYR A 212 1.25 7.59 12.87
C TYR A 212 0.76 6.51 13.86
N PRO A 213 0.81 6.76 15.19
CA PRO A 213 0.50 5.73 16.19
C PRO A 213 -0.96 5.25 16.20
N LEU A 214 -1.87 6.00 15.57
CA LEU A 214 -3.30 5.65 15.45
C LEU A 214 -3.63 4.92 14.14
N GLU A 215 -2.66 4.85 13.22
CA GLU A 215 -2.83 4.19 11.92
C GLU A 215 -2.21 2.78 11.96
N THR A 216 -2.20 2.13 10.80
CA THR A 216 -1.54 0.83 10.60
C THR A 216 -0.44 0.87 9.54
N PHE A 217 0.04 2.06 9.17
CA PHE A 217 1.07 2.24 8.14
C PHE A 217 2.42 1.60 8.50
N GLU A 218 2.69 1.36 9.78
CA GLU A 218 3.87 0.61 10.21
C GLU A 218 3.78 -0.88 9.86
N GLN A 219 2.57 -1.42 9.61
CA GLN A 219 2.38 -2.83 9.29
C GLN A 219 2.99 -3.20 7.94
N GLY A 220 2.96 -2.30 6.95
CA GLY A 220 3.60 -2.53 5.65
C GLY A 220 5.09 -2.84 5.75
N PRO A 221 5.93 -1.93 6.28
CA PRO A 221 7.33 -2.21 6.54
C PRO A 221 7.55 -3.31 7.57
N LEU A 222 6.69 -3.50 8.58
CA LEU A 222 6.82 -4.63 9.52
C LEU A 222 6.76 -5.98 8.81
N PHE A 223 5.73 -6.20 7.97
CA PHE A 223 5.65 -7.40 7.15
C PHE A 223 6.81 -7.48 6.15
N GLY A 224 7.28 -6.34 5.63
CA GLY A 224 8.50 -6.29 4.82
C GLY A 224 9.72 -6.84 5.55
N LEU A 225 9.93 -6.44 6.81
CA LEU A 225 10.99 -6.94 7.68
C LEU A 225 10.83 -8.43 8.01
N TYR A 226 9.60 -8.91 8.22
CA TYR A 226 9.33 -10.34 8.42
C TYR A 226 9.76 -11.15 7.19
N ARG A 227 9.43 -10.67 5.98
CA ARG A 227 9.90 -11.31 4.75
C ARG A 227 11.42 -11.29 4.62
N PHE A 228 12.08 -10.20 5.02
CA PHE A 228 13.53 -10.13 4.99
C PHE A 228 14.19 -11.10 5.99
N GLN A 229 13.62 -11.25 7.18
CA GLN A 229 14.04 -12.26 8.14
C GLN A 229 13.98 -13.65 7.47
N GLU A 230 12.82 -14.04 6.94
CA GLU A 230 12.64 -15.35 6.32
C GLU A 230 13.61 -15.58 5.15
N ARG A 231 13.88 -14.55 4.35
CA ARG A 231 14.74 -14.65 3.15
C ARG A 231 16.23 -14.67 3.45
N PHE A 232 16.68 -14.01 4.51
CA PHE A 232 18.11 -13.71 4.71
C PHE A 232 18.67 -14.07 6.09
N TYR A 233 17.83 -14.35 7.08
CA TYR A 233 18.24 -14.60 8.47
C TYR A 233 17.74 -15.95 9.00
N SER A 234 16.64 -16.48 8.46
CA SER A 234 16.21 -17.83 8.75
C SER A 234 17.16 -18.82 8.08
N ILE A 235 18.01 -19.46 8.89
CA ILE A 235 18.63 -20.73 8.50
C ILE A 235 17.46 -21.70 8.35
N ILE A 236 17.25 -22.23 7.14
CA ILE A 236 16.23 -23.22 6.80
C ILE A 236 16.08 -24.21 7.98
N ARG A 237 14.93 -24.18 8.66
CA ARG A 237 14.49 -25.28 9.53
C ARG A 237 13.67 -26.25 8.70
#